data_AF-A0A2G6G660-F1
#
_entry.id   AF-A0A2G6G660-F1
#
_cell.length_a   1.000
_cell.length_b   1.000
_cell.length_c   1.000
_cell.angle_alpha   90.00
_cell.angle_beta   90.00
_cell.angle_gamma   90.00
#
_symmetry.space_group_name_H-M   'P 1'
#
loop_
_entity.id
_entity.type
_entity.pdbx_description
1 polymer ?
#
loop_
_entity_poly.entity_id
_entity_poly.type
_entity_poly.pdbx_seq_one_letter_code
_entity_poly.pdbx_strand_id
1 'polypeptide(L)'
;IYHQYQQNNKKIRPLVLIQFPNARPDTIEKVEQKLESMGYTYQNGMVAKWISEEKINIEEITENSGTPVFLLMKQAITTGWDCPRAKILVKLREGMSETFEVQTIGRIRRMPEAIHYEDDLLDFCFVYTFDEKYKAGLLENIDKSYETRRLFLKPRCKTFTLEKQLRNLDYEGIGEREVLDKVYDFFKKKYALGENKQKNKTILESKGYIFGDEVLSHIIQGKFIKTESVMENSAHHITTRKKVNTHKHGIEMLHAIDSIKKTIGMQNRAVKTILERLFRKDLSRKHKLLLLSTSEFYAFLINNEHKLKEDFSDITTDMAMQHSLFIEPKTATFKIPEQDFFKYDVGVKNETEYSTNAYEHYTSGYTTSLVRSQSELLFEMHCESRDDIEWVYKNGDTGQQYFSIVYIDALRKQWLFYADYIVKKSDGTIWVIETKGGESRGQSKNIDKQIINKFNAFKDYAETQNIHWGFVRDKDNLLYINNTEYVEEMSDDNWVLLTDKF
;
A
#
# COMPACT_ATOMS: atom_id res chain seq x y z
N ILE A 1 -17.37 -6.29 -2.32
CA ILE A 1 -16.64 -6.87 -1.17
C ILE A 1 -16.80 -8.39 -1.08
N TYR A 2 -17.99 -8.96 -0.80
CA TYR A 2 -18.12 -10.43 -0.66
C TYR A 2 -17.65 -11.23 -1.88
N HIS A 3 -18.11 -10.85 -3.09
CA HIS A 3 -17.64 -11.49 -4.33
C HIS A 3 -16.12 -11.38 -4.54
N GLN A 4 -15.52 -10.27 -4.10
CA GLN A 4 -14.07 -10.05 -4.21
C GLN A 4 -13.29 -11.02 -3.29
N TYR A 5 -13.79 -11.28 -2.07
CA TYR A 5 -13.23 -12.33 -1.22
C TYR A 5 -13.36 -13.72 -1.86
N GLN A 6 -14.49 -14.02 -2.50
CA GLN A 6 -14.68 -15.30 -3.18
C GLN A 6 -13.71 -15.49 -4.36
N GLN A 7 -13.48 -14.44 -5.16
CA GLN A 7 -12.50 -14.46 -6.25
C GLN A 7 -11.08 -14.74 -5.73
N ASN A 8 -10.76 -14.24 -4.53
CA ASN A 8 -9.49 -14.51 -3.85
C ASN A 8 -9.45 -15.84 -3.08
N ASN A 9 -10.44 -16.73 -3.27
CA ASN A 9 -10.59 -18.01 -2.57
C ASN A 9 -10.63 -17.87 -1.03
N LYS A 10 -11.16 -16.76 -0.53
CA LYS A 10 -11.28 -16.48 0.91
C LYS A 10 -12.69 -16.74 1.42
N LYS A 11 -12.80 -17.50 2.51
CA LYS A 11 -14.07 -17.80 3.20
C LYS A 11 -14.41 -16.70 4.21
N ILE A 12 -14.57 -15.47 3.71
CA ILE A 12 -14.87 -14.30 4.54
C ILE A 12 -16.21 -13.71 4.12
N ARG A 13 -17.12 -13.56 5.08
CA ARG A 13 -18.39 -12.83 4.95
C ARG A 13 -18.22 -11.45 5.58
N PRO A 14 -18.21 -10.35 4.81
CA PRO A 14 -18.09 -9.00 5.36
C PRO A 14 -19.26 -8.69 6.31
N LEU A 15 -18.96 -8.05 7.43
CA LEU A 15 -19.97 -7.59 8.39
C LEU A 15 -20.22 -6.09 8.24
N VAL A 16 -21.50 -5.70 8.22
CA VAL A 16 -21.96 -4.31 8.26
C VAL A 16 -22.43 -3.99 9.68
N LEU A 17 -21.86 -2.94 10.26
CA LEU A 17 -22.22 -2.46 11.58
C LEU A 17 -23.17 -1.27 11.43
N ILE A 18 -24.35 -1.35 12.04
CA ILE A 18 -25.32 -0.25 12.05
C ILE A 18 -25.42 0.27 13.48
N GLN A 19 -24.93 1.50 13.67
CA GLN A 19 -24.88 2.15 14.97
C GLN A 19 -26.02 3.17 15.11
N PHE A 20 -26.84 2.96 16.14
CA PHE A 20 -28.02 3.77 16.45
C PHE A 20 -27.75 4.75 17.60
N PRO A 21 -28.49 5.89 17.64
CA PRO A 21 -28.52 6.75 18.82
C PRO A 21 -29.25 6.06 19.99
N ASN A 22 -28.93 6.45 21.23
CA ASN A 22 -29.53 5.88 22.43
C ASN A 22 -31.06 6.09 22.53
N ALA A 23 -31.60 7.14 21.91
CA ALA A 23 -32.94 7.68 22.18
C ALA A 23 -33.97 7.52 21.04
N ARG A 24 -33.72 6.69 20.01
CA ARG A 24 -34.67 6.52 18.88
C ARG A 24 -34.98 5.06 18.55
N PRO A 25 -35.87 4.38 19.30
CA PRO A 25 -36.30 3.01 18.99
C PRO A 25 -36.94 2.90 17.60
N ASP A 26 -37.71 3.90 17.16
CA ASP A 26 -38.36 3.90 15.83
C ASP A 26 -37.37 3.83 14.66
N THR A 27 -36.13 4.29 14.85
CA THR A 27 -35.08 4.21 13.80
C THR A 27 -34.57 2.78 13.65
N ILE A 28 -34.52 2.01 14.74
CA ILE A 28 -34.14 0.59 14.72
C ILE A 28 -35.20 -0.18 13.93
N GLU A 29 -36.48 0.02 14.25
CA GLU A 29 -37.58 -0.65 13.58
C GLU A 29 -37.61 -0.37 12.07
N LYS A 30 -37.41 0.89 11.66
CA LYS A 30 -37.31 1.26 10.23
C LYS A 30 -36.15 0.56 9.51
N VAL A 31 -35.00 0.44 10.17
CA VAL A 31 -33.85 -0.29 9.60
C VAL A 31 -34.13 -1.78 9.53
N GLU A 32 -34.74 -2.36 10.57
CA GLU A 32 -35.15 -3.78 10.58
C GLU A 32 -36.12 -4.08 9.43
N GLN A 33 -37.16 -3.27 9.25
CA GLN A 33 -38.10 -3.38 8.12
C GLN A 33 -37.39 -3.25 6.76
N LYS A 34 -36.42 -2.34 6.65
CA LYS A 34 -35.64 -2.17 5.42
C LYS A 34 -34.78 -3.41 5.12
N LEU A 35 -34.09 -3.94 6.13
CA LEU A 35 -33.29 -5.16 6.00
C LEU A 35 -34.16 -6.37 5.64
N GLU A 36 -35.34 -6.48 6.26
CA GLU A 36 -36.29 -7.54 5.97
C GLU A 36 -36.81 -7.46 4.52
N SER A 37 -37.10 -6.25 4.02
CA SER A 37 -37.47 -6.06 2.60
C SER A 37 -36.38 -6.47 1.61
N MET A 38 -35.13 -6.54 2.07
CA MET A 38 -33.96 -7.00 1.30
C MET A 38 -33.65 -8.49 1.54
N GLY A 39 -34.46 -9.18 2.36
CA GLY A 39 -34.30 -10.59 2.69
C GLY A 39 -33.35 -10.88 3.85
N TYR A 40 -32.91 -9.88 4.62
CA TYR A 40 -32.07 -10.06 5.80
C TYR A 40 -32.91 -9.99 7.07
N THR A 41 -32.98 -11.09 7.82
CA THR A 41 -33.84 -11.16 9.01
C THR A 41 -33.12 -11.80 10.19
N TYR A 42 -33.75 -11.75 11.37
CA TYR A 42 -33.27 -12.50 12.53
C TYR A 42 -33.50 -14.01 12.35
N GLN A 43 -34.61 -14.39 11.73
CA GLN A 43 -35.03 -15.78 11.55
C GLN A 43 -34.11 -16.57 10.62
N ASN A 44 -33.53 -15.92 9.60
CA ASN A 44 -32.54 -16.55 8.73
C ASN A 44 -31.09 -16.39 9.21
N GLY A 45 -30.87 -15.82 10.40
CA GLY A 45 -29.56 -15.65 11.01
C GLY A 45 -28.68 -14.56 10.40
N MET A 46 -29.15 -13.84 9.36
CA MET A 46 -28.34 -12.83 8.65
C MET A 46 -28.21 -11.51 9.40
N VAL A 47 -29.14 -11.23 10.32
CA VAL A 47 -29.13 -10.02 11.16
C VAL A 47 -28.85 -10.42 12.60
N ALA A 48 -27.90 -9.71 13.22
CA ALA A 48 -27.58 -9.81 14.63
C ALA A 48 -27.92 -8.50 15.34
N LYS A 49 -28.32 -8.59 16.61
CA LYS A 49 -28.66 -7.45 17.46
C LYS A 49 -27.83 -7.52 18.73
N TRP A 50 -27.17 -6.41 19.07
CA TRP A 50 -26.44 -6.26 20.31
C TRP A 50 -26.74 -4.90 20.91
N ILE A 51 -27.81 -4.86 21.70
CA ILE A 51 -28.26 -3.70 22.46
C ILE A 51 -28.24 -4.09 23.95
N SER A 52 -28.06 -3.14 24.87
CA SER A 52 -27.72 -3.39 26.29
C SER A 52 -28.43 -4.57 26.97
N GLU A 53 -29.71 -4.80 26.67
CA GLU A 53 -30.54 -5.85 27.29
C GLU A 53 -30.90 -7.00 26.33
N GLU A 54 -30.52 -6.91 25.05
CA GLU A 54 -30.99 -7.82 24.00
C GLU A 54 -29.86 -8.22 23.05
N LYS A 55 -29.62 -9.53 22.99
CA LYS A 55 -28.60 -10.15 22.14
C LYS A 55 -29.26 -11.22 21.27
N ILE A 56 -29.16 -11.07 19.95
CA ILE A 56 -29.73 -12.00 18.96
C ILE A 56 -28.65 -12.34 17.94
N ASN A 57 -28.47 -13.63 17.64
CA ASN A 57 -27.54 -14.15 16.62
C ASN A 57 -26.09 -13.65 16.80
N ILE A 58 -25.58 -13.64 18.02
CA ILE A 58 -24.25 -13.08 18.34
C ILE A 58 -23.13 -14.13 18.38
N GLU A 59 -23.46 -15.42 18.34
CA GLU A 59 -22.54 -16.53 18.58
C GLU A 59 -21.41 -16.59 17.55
N GLU A 60 -21.73 -16.42 16.27
CA GLU A 60 -20.77 -16.50 15.15
C GLU A 60 -20.31 -15.12 14.65
N ILE A 61 -20.63 -14.04 15.37
CA ILE A 61 -20.49 -12.69 14.81
C ILE A 61 -19.03 -12.32 14.48
N THR A 62 -18.07 -12.86 15.21
CA THR A 62 -16.62 -12.60 15.04
C THR A 62 -15.95 -13.56 14.07
N GLU A 63 -16.59 -14.70 13.73
CA GLU A 63 -16.01 -15.70 12.84
C GLU A 63 -16.00 -15.21 11.40
N ASN A 64 -14.89 -15.43 10.67
CA ASN A 64 -14.74 -14.97 9.28
C ASN A 64 -15.91 -15.38 8.38
N SER A 65 -16.44 -16.59 8.55
CA SER A 65 -17.56 -17.14 7.79
C SER A 65 -18.92 -17.06 8.49
N GLY A 66 -19.01 -16.31 9.60
CA GLY A 66 -20.21 -16.22 10.41
C GLY A 66 -21.45 -15.85 9.60
N THR A 67 -22.58 -16.45 9.94
CA THR A 67 -23.84 -16.27 9.23
C THR A 67 -24.35 -14.81 9.24
N PRO A 68 -24.28 -14.07 10.35
CA PRO A 68 -24.74 -12.69 10.36
C PRO A 68 -23.87 -11.77 9.49
N VAL A 69 -24.51 -10.97 8.66
CA VAL A 69 -23.89 -9.95 7.78
C VAL A 69 -24.26 -8.51 8.19
N PHE A 70 -25.25 -8.34 9.08
CA PHE A 70 -25.58 -7.07 9.73
C PHE A 70 -25.53 -7.21 11.25
N LEU A 71 -24.96 -6.20 11.94
CA LEU A 71 -25.02 -6.07 13.39
C LEU A 71 -25.62 -4.72 13.78
N LEU A 72 -26.73 -4.75 14.51
CA LEU A 72 -27.42 -3.56 15.02
C LEU A 72 -26.96 -3.29 16.46
N MET A 73 -26.45 -2.09 16.75
CA MET A 73 -25.87 -1.73 18.07
C MET A 73 -26.11 -0.26 18.47
N LYS A 74 -26.19 0.05 19.77
CA LYS A 74 -26.37 1.44 20.29
C LYS A 74 -25.07 2.14 20.73
N GLN A 75 -24.14 1.40 21.33
CA GLN A 75 -22.86 1.94 21.78
C GLN A 75 -21.71 1.19 21.09
N ALA A 76 -20.55 1.86 20.99
CA ALA A 76 -19.32 1.17 20.65
C ALA A 76 -19.13 0.01 21.63
N ILE A 77 -18.76 -1.17 21.13
CA ILE A 77 -18.56 -2.33 21.98
C ILE A 77 -17.30 -2.06 22.82
N THR A 78 -17.47 -1.47 24.00
CA THR A 78 -16.37 -0.95 24.82
C THR A 78 -15.50 -2.06 25.40
N THR A 79 -16.00 -3.30 25.49
CA THR A 79 -15.30 -4.44 26.08
C THR A 79 -15.23 -5.65 25.12
N GLY A 80 -14.01 -6.14 24.87
CA GLY A 80 -13.74 -7.51 24.45
C GLY A 80 -14.17 -7.96 23.04
N TRP A 81 -14.82 -7.12 22.24
CA TRP A 81 -15.21 -7.50 20.87
C TRP A 81 -14.18 -7.04 19.84
N ASP A 82 -13.65 -8.02 19.11
CA ASP A 82 -12.77 -7.88 17.97
C ASP A 82 -13.36 -8.65 16.78
N CYS A 83 -13.81 -7.93 15.76
CA CYS A 83 -14.37 -8.52 14.55
C CYS A 83 -13.66 -7.95 13.32
N PRO A 84 -12.52 -8.54 12.92
CA PRO A 84 -11.74 -8.08 11.78
C PRO A 84 -12.45 -8.16 10.42
N ARG A 85 -13.58 -8.91 10.32
CA ARG A 85 -14.42 -8.96 9.11
C ARG A 85 -15.42 -7.81 8.99
N ALA A 86 -15.54 -6.95 10.00
CA ALA A 86 -16.33 -5.73 9.89
C ALA A 86 -15.70 -4.81 8.83
N LYS A 87 -16.47 -4.45 7.80
CA LYS A 87 -15.98 -3.65 6.66
C LYS A 87 -16.73 -2.35 6.45
N ILE A 88 -17.97 -2.29 6.90
CA ILE A 88 -18.82 -1.11 6.72
C ILE A 88 -19.37 -0.71 8.08
N LEU A 89 -19.25 0.56 8.44
CA LEU A 89 -19.92 1.18 9.58
C LEU A 89 -20.94 2.19 9.07
N VAL A 90 -22.22 1.96 9.36
CA VAL A 90 -23.32 2.91 9.15
C VAL A 90 -23.62 3.58 10.48
N LYS A 91 -23.18 4.83 10.65
CA LYS A 91 -23.39 5.63 11.85
C LYS A 91 -24.59 6.55 11.67
N LEU A 92 -25.72 6.17 12.28
CA LEU A 92 -26.97 6.94 12.29
C LEU A 92 -27.09 7.87 13.51
N ARG A 93 -26.02 8.00 14.31
CA ARG A 93 -25.97 8.82 15.53
C ARG A 93 -25.30 10.16 15.25
N GLU A 94 -25.96 11.25 15.67
CA GLU A 94 -25.46 12.62 15.61
C GLU A 94 -25.02 13.11 17.00
N GLY A 95 -23.92 13.87 17.08
CA GLY A 95 -23.64 14.76 18.22
C GLY A 95 -22.86 14.17 19.42
N MET A 96 -21.92 13.26 19.18
CA MET A 96 -20.98 12.77 20.21
C MET A 96 -19.57 13.34 20.02
N SER A 97 -18.77 13.39 21.09
CA SER A 97 -17.40 13.91 21.07
C SER A 97 -16.44 13.01 20.28
N GLU A 98 -15.59 13.63 19.45
CA GLU A 98 -14.65 13.00 18.51
C GLU A 98 -13.70 11.94 19.14
N THR A 99 -13.28 12.13 20.40
CA THR A 99 -12.29 11.29 21.07
C THR A 99 -12.74 9.85 21.37
N PHE A 100 -14.05 9.60 21.50
CA PHE A 100 -14.58 8.26 21.78
C PHE A 100 -14.66 7.38 20.51
N GLU A 101 -14.64 7.99 19.33
CA GLU A 101 -15.05 7.32 18.08
C GLU A 101 -13.86 6.80 17.25
N VAL A 102 -12.68 7.42 17.37
CA VAL A 102 -11.42 6.91 16.76
C VAL A 102 -11.09 5.49 17.22
N GLN A 103 -11.38 5.14 18.47
CA GLN A 103 -11.17 3.78 18.99
C GLN A 103 -12.10 2.74 18.34
N THR A 104 -13.31 3.14 17.92
CA THR A 104 -14.25 2.24 17.25
C THR A 104 -13.81 1.98 15.82
N ILE A 105 -13.33 3.03 15.13
CA ILE A 105 -12.74 2.90 13.79
C ILE A 105 -11.49 2.01 13.83
N GLY A 106 -10.62 2.19 14.81
CA GLY A 106 -9.41 1.36 14.97
C GLY A 106 -9.72 -0.15 15.10
N ARG A 107 -10.93 -0.51 15.55
CA ARG A 107 -11.38 -1.92 15.65
C ARG A 107 -11.91 -2.46 14.31
N ILE A 108 -12.62 -1.65 13.53
CA ILE A 108 -13.14 -2.05 12.21
C ILE A 108 -12.08 -1.95 11.08
N ARG A 109 -10.99 -1.21 11.30
CA ARG A 109 -9.84 -1.16 10.39
C ARG A 109 -8.98 -2.43 10.40
N ARG A 110 -9.24 -3.36 11.33
CA ARG A 110 -8.50 -4.61 11.38
C ARG A 110 -8.81 -5.44 10.15
N MET A 111 -7.79 -6.12 9.65
CA MET A 111 -7.92 -6.98 8.49
C MET A 111 -8.30 -8.39 8.91
N PRO A 112 -9.27 -9.05 8.24
CA PRO A 112 -9.45 -10.48 8.40
C PRO A 112 -8.14 -11.19 8.09
N GLU A 113 -7.80 -12.20 8.89
CA GLU A 113 -6.54 -12.96 8.77
C GLU A 113 -5.26 -12.11 9.01
N ALA A 114 -5.38 -10.85 9.41
CA ALA A 114 -4.26 -9.92 9.66
C ALA A 114 -3.32 -9.74 8.45
N ILE A 115 -3.85 -9.86 7.23
CA ILE A 115 -3.11 -9.65 5.97
C ILE A 115 -3.76 -8.53 5.13
N HIS A 116 -2.95 -7.88 4.30
CA HIS A 116 -3.44 -7.07 3.19
C HIS A 116 -3.67 -7.96 1.97
N TYR A 117 -4.75 -7.71 1.24
CA TYR A 117 -5.15 -8.49 0.07
C TYR A 117 -4.61 -7.91 -1.25
N GLU A 118 -3.87 -6.78 -1.19
CA GLU A 118 -3.40 -6.04 -2.37
C GLU A 118 -4.59 -5.62 -3.26
N ASP A 119 -5.69 -5.23 -2.60
CA ASP A 119 -6.96 -4.88 -3.21
C ASP A 119 -7.63 -3.82 -2.32
N ASP A 120 -7.70 -2.58 -2.82
CA ASP A 120 -8.23 -1.44 -2.06
C ASP A 120 -9.65 -1.66 -1.54
N LEU A 121 -10.52 -2.36 -2.29
CA LEU A 121 -11.89 -2.66 -1.88
C LEU A 121 -11.92 -3.60 -0.67
N LEU A 122 -10.93 -4.49 -0.55
CA LEU A 122 -10.77 -5.40 0.59
C LEU A 122 -9.94 -4.76 1.73
N ASP A 123 -8.96 -3.94 1.39
CA ASP A 123 -8.00 -3.34 2.34
C ASP A 123 -8.53 -2.07 3.01
N PHE A 124 -9.56 -1.43 2.44
CA PHE A 124 -10.26 -0.32 3.07
C PHE A 124 -11.45 -0.75 3.94
N CYS A 125 -11.84 0.15 4.84
CA CYS A 125 -13.11 0.11 5.55
C CYS A 125 -13.93 1.35 5.18
N PHE A 126 -15.25 1.19 5.14
CA PHE A 126 -16.15 2.25 4.70
C PHE A 126 -17.00 2.74 5.85
N VAL A 127 -17.16 4.06 5.97
CA VAL A 127 -18.01 4.69 6.98
C VAL A 127 -19.07 5.53 6.28
N TYR A 128 -20.34 5.27 6.59
CA TYR A 128 -21.49 6.04 6.11
C TYR A 128 -22.10 6.76 7.30
N THR A 129 -22.24 8.08 7.21
CA THR A 129 -22.76 8.90 8.30
C THR A 129 -23.39 10.19 7.78
N PHE A 130 -24.37 10.72 8.51
CA PHE A 130 -24.94 12.06 8.30
C PHE A 130 -24.30 13.11 9.23
N ASP A 131 -23.40 12.70 10.12
CA ASP A 131 -22.76 13.59 11.08
C ASP A 131 -21.55 14.28 10.43
N GLU A 132 -21.78 15.48 9.89
CA GLU A 132 -20.74 16.27 9.20
C GLU A 132 -19.59 16.67 10.14
N LYS A 133 -19.85 16.87 11.45
CA LYS A 133 -18.78 17.15 12.42
C LYS A 133 -17.92 15.93 12.63
N TYR A 134 -18.53 14.76 12.78
CA TYR A 134 -17.80 13.51 12.87
C TYR A 134 -16.96 13.27 11.61
N LYS A 135 -17.55 13.44 10.44
CA LYS A 135 -16.85 13.31 9.16
C LYS A 135 -15.64 14.25 9.08
N ALA A 136 -15.80 15.53 9.44
CA ALA A 136 -14.70 16.49 9.49
C ALA A 136 -13.60 16.06 10.48
N GLY A 137 -13.98 15.67 11.71
CA GLY A 137 -13.03 15.16 12.70
C GLY A 137 -12.31 13.88 12.27
N LEU A 138 -12.94 12.99 11.49
CA LEU A 138 -12.26 11.84 10.88
C LEU A 138 -11.24 12.28 9.83
N LEU A 139 -11.61 13.23 8.98
CA LEU A 139 -10.75 13.78 7.92
C LEU A 139 -9.52 14.51 8.49
N GLU A 140 -9.68 15.18 9.62
CA GLU A 140 -8.59 15.92 10.29
C GLU A 140 -7.66 15.01 11.12
N ASN A 141 -8.20 14.00 11.82
CA ASN A 141 -7.44 13.24 12.80
C ASN A 141 -6.90 11.89 12.30
N ILE A 142 -7.36 11.42 11.13
CA ILE A 142 -6.92 10.13 10.57
C ILE A 142 -6.08 10.38 9.32
N ASP A 143 -4.79 10.08 9.43
CA ASP A 143 -3.88 10.09 8.30
C ASP A 143 -4.43 9.20 7.15
N LYS A 144 -4.44 9.75 5.92
CA LYS A 144 -5.01 9.15 4.70
C LYS A 144 -6.54 8.93 4.69
N SER A 145 -7.31 9.71 5.44
CA SER A 145 -8.76 9.73 5.28
C SER A 145 -9.16 10.70 4.16
N TYR A 146 -10.02 10.23 3.25
CA TYR A 146 -10.51 10.99 2.10
C TYR A 146 -12.00 10.71 1.94
N GLU A 147 -12.77 11.70 1.47
CA GLU A 147 -14.07 11.39 0.89
C GLU A 147 -13.83 10.69 -0.45
N THR A 148 -14.53 9.60 -0.71
CA THR A 148 -14.58 9.00 -2.04
C THR A 148 -15.98 9.09 -2.60
N ARG A 149 -16.07 9.34 -3.90
CA ARG A 149 -17.34 9.30 -4.62
C ARG A 149 -17.26 8.24 -5.70
N ARG A 150 -18.37 7.52 -5.85
CA ARG A 150 -18.52 6.52 -6.89
C ARG A 150 -18.91 7.21 -8.19
N LEU A 151 -18.13 6.95 -9.23
CA LEU A 151 -18.38 7.43 -10.58
C LEU A 151 -18.68 6.26 -11.53
N PHE A 152 -19.30 6.57 -12.66
CA PHE A 152 -19.72 5.60 -13.66
C PHE A 152 -19.04 5.88 -15.00
N LEU A 153 -18.62 4.82 -15.68
CA LEU A 153 -17.87 4.92 -16.92
C LEU A 153 -18.75 5.43 -18.06
N LYS A 154 -18.27 6.45 -18.79
CA LYS A 154 -18.97 6.98 -19.97
C LYS A 154 -19.13 5.89 -21.04
N PRO A 155 -20.27 5.83 -21.76
CA PRO A 155 -20.52 4.82 -22.78
C PRO A 155 -19.41 4.68 -23.83
N ARG A 156 -18.80 5.80 -24.25
CA ARG A 156 -17.71 5.82 -25.25
C ARG A 156 -16.46 5.05 -24.83
N CYS A 157 -16.27 4.83 -23.53
CA CYS A 157 -15.09 4.16 -22.97
C CYS A 157 -15.29 2.65 -22.77
N LYS A 158 -16.54 2.15 -22.79
CA LYS A 158 -16.88 0.77 -22.37
C LYS A 158 -16.32 -0.33 -23.26
N THR A 159 -16.04 -0.01 -24.53
CA THR A 159 -15.50 -0.96 -25.51
C THR A 159 -13.97 -1.02 -25.49
N PHE A 160 -13.31 -0.12 -24.78
CA PHE A 160 -11.85 -0.11 -24.70
C PHE A 160 -11.31 -1.34 -23.98
N THR A 161 -10.27 -1.92 -24.57
CA THR A 161 -9.51 -3.03 -24.00
C THR A 161 -8.03 -2.82 -24.23
N LEU A 162 -7.22 -3.27 -23.28
CA LEU A 162 -5.77 -3.34 -23.42
C LEU A 162 -5.28 -4.67 -22.83
N GLU A 163 -4.17 -5.22 -23.31
CA GLU A 163 -3.59 -6.39 -22.67
C GLU A 163 -2.79 -5.95 -21.43
N LYS A 164 -3.12 -6.48 -20.26
CA LYS A 164 -2.32 -6.26 -19.05
C LYS A 164 -1.54 -7.49 -18.65
N GLN A 165 -0.50 -7.30 -17.86
CA GLN A 165 0.37 -8.35 -17.35
C GLN A 165 0.07 -8.66 -15.88
N LEU A 166 0.13 -9.94 -15.54
CA LEU A 166 -0.12 -10.50 -14.22
C LEU A 166 1.12 -11.26 -13.75
N ARG A 167 1.33 -11.28 -12.42
CA ARG A 167 2.40 -12.10 -11.82
C ARG A 167 2.17 -13.57 -12.15
N ASN A 168 3.23 -14.26 -12.54
CA ASN A 168 3.23 -15.71 -12.60
C ASN A 168 3.53 -16.28 -11.21
N LEU A 169 2.48 -16.70 -10.49
CA LEU A 169 2.63 -17.28 -9.14
C LEU A 169 3.37 -18.62 -9.13
N ASP A 170 3.48 -19.29 -10.28
CA ASP A 170 4.21 -20.54 -10.45
C ASP A 170 5.72 -20.30 -10.66
N TYR A 171 6.14 -19.03 -10.75
CA TYR A 171 7.53 -18.65 -10.91
C TYR A 171 8.27 -18.70 -9.56
N GLU A 172 9.07 -19.76 -9.37
CA GLU A 172 10.08 -19.79 -8.33
C GLU A 172 11.24 -18.89 -8.78
N GLY A 173 11.43 -17.75 -8.12
CA GLY A 173 12.49 -16.77 -8.42
C GLY A 173 13.91 -17.32 -8.29
N ILE A 174 14.89 -16.47 -7.98
CA ILE A 174 16.24 -16.99 -7.78
C ILE A 174 16.33 -17.86 -6.52
N GLY A 175 17.08 -18.96 -6.62
CA GLY A 175 17.29 -19.85 -5.49
C GLY A 175 18.05 -19.19 -4.33
N GLU A 176 17.89 -19.70 -3.11
CA GLU A 176 18.50 -19.15 -1.89
C GLU A 176 20.01 -18.91 -2.01
N ARG A 177 20.70 -19.76 -2.78
CA ARG A 177 22.15 -19.65 -3.03
C ARG A 177 22.51 -18.43 -3.86
N GLU A 178 21.74 -18.11 -4.89
CA GLU A 178 21.99 -16.94 -5.72
C GLU A 178 21.68 -15.64 -4.94
N VAL A 179 20.61 -15.65 -4.12
CA VAL A 179 20.35 -14.53 -3.20
C VAL A 179 21.51 -14.34 -2.24
N LEU A 180 22.01 -15.42 -1.63
CA LEU A 180 23.15 -15.35 -0.72
C LEU A 180 24.37 -14.72 -1.40
N ASP A 181 24.68 -15.14 -2.63
CA ASP A 181 25.82 -14.63 -3.39
C ASP A 181 25.66 -13.13 -3.66
N LYS A 182 24.48 -12.69 -4.13
CA LYS A 182 24.15 -11.27 -4.35
C LYS A 182 24.24 -10.43 -3.07
N VAL A 183 23.68 -10.91 -1.97
CA VAL A 183 23.73 -10.20 -0.68
C VAL A 183 25.18 -10.12 -0.18
N TYR A 184 25.95 -11.20 -0.29
CA TYR A 184 27.35 -11.22 0.10
C TYR A 184 28.19 -10.20 -0.68
N ASP A 185 28.04 -10.19 -2.01
CA ASP A 185 28.77 -9.27 -2.88
C ASP A 185 28.38 -7.81 -2.66
N PHE A 186 27.09 -7.55 -2.43
CA PHE A 186 26.60 -6.21 -2.06
C PHE A 186 27.26 -5.69 -0.78
N PHE A 187 27.26 -6.47 0.30
CA PHE A 187 27.87 -6.03 1.56
C PHE A 187 29.39 -5.83 1.41
N LYS A 188 30.07 -6.67 0.63
CA LYS A 188 31.50 -6.48 0.33
C LYS A 188 31.76 -5.19 -0.45
N LYS A 189 30.93 -4.89 -1.45
CA LYS A 189 31.04 -3.68 -2.27
C LYS A 189 30.70 -2.42 -1.46
N LYS A 190 29.51 -2.37 -0.85
CA LYS A 190 28.98 -1.19 -0.13
C LYS A 190 29.86 -0.77 1.04
N TYR A 191 30.40 -1.74 1.78
CA TYR A 191 31.20 -1.47 2.98
C TYR A 191 32.69 -1.79 2.82
N ALA A 192 33.16 -2.11 1.61
CA ALA A 192 34.55 -2.51 1.36
C ALA A 192 35.05 -3.63 2.30
N LEU A 193 34.21 -4.65 2.54
CA LEU A 193 34.53 -5.73 3.48
C LEU A 193 35.52 -6.73 2.87
N GLY A 194 36.46 -7.18 3.70
CA GLY A 194 37.50 -8.14 3.31
C GLY A 194 37.35 -9.49 4.00
N GLU A 195 38.43 -10.25 4.01
CA GLU A 195 38.45 -11.57 4.64
C GLU A 195 38.66 -11.54 6.16
N ASN A 196 39.16 -10.43 6.71
CA ASN A 196 39.35 -10.29 8.15
C ASN A 196 38.04 -9.87 8.83
N LYS A 197 37.39 -10.83 9.51
CA LYS A 197 36.06 -10.64 10.10
C LYS A 197 36.06 -9.67 11.30
N GLN A 198 37.19 -9.53 11.99
CA GLN A 198 37.33 -8.52 13.04
C GLN A 198 37.41 -7.11 12.46
N LYS A 199 38.16 -6.92 11.37
CA LYS A 199 38.17 -5.64 10.64
C LYS A 199 36.78 -5.31 10.07
N ASN A 200 36.09 -6.31 9.52
CA ASN A 200 34.72 -6.12 9.01
C ASN A 200 33.77 -5.62 10.11
N LYS A 201 33.87 -6.17 11.32
CA LYS A 201 33.10 -5.70 12.48
C LYS A 201 33.35 -4.21 12.75
N THR A 202 34.61 -3.79 12.85
CA THR A 202 34.98 -2.38 13.08
C THR A 202 34.50 -1.46 11.96
N ILE A 203 34.56 -1.91 10.70
CA ILE A 203 34.04 -1.14 9.56
C ILE A 203 32.54 -0.96 9.69
N LEU A 204 31.78 -2.02 9.93
CA LEU A 204 30.32 -1.93 10.08
C LEU A 204 29.93 -1.09 11.30
N GLU A 205 30.65 -1.18 12.42
CA GLU A 205 30.49 -0.31 13.59
C GLU A 205 30.65 1.17 13.20
N SER A 206 31.70 1.51 12.44
CA SER A 206 31.91 2.88 11.96
C SER A 206 30.81 3.39 11.02
N LYS A 207 30.04 2.48 10.44
CA LYS A 207 28.90 2.77 9.56
C LYS A 207 27.57 2.76 10.31
N GLY A 208 27.59 2.62 11.63
CA GLY A 208 26.41 2.70 12.49
C GLY A 208 25.73 1.37 12.79
N TYR A 209 26.38 0.24 12.49
CA TYR A 209 25.91 -1.04 13.02
C TYR A 209 26.23 -1.19 14.51
N ILE A 210 25.27 -1.70 15.26
CA ILE A 210 25.35 -1.89 16.70
C ILE A 210 25.71 -3.36 16.98
N PHE A 211 26.80 -3.56 17.71
CA PHE A 211 27.28 -4.89 18.12
C PHE A 211 27.30 -5.03 19.63
N GLY A 212 27.24 -6.27 20.10
CA GLY A 212 27.23 -6.63 21.52
C GLY A 212 26.31 -7.81 21.76
N ASP A 213 26.10 -8.16 23.02
CA ASP A 213 25.20 -9.22 23.48
C ASP A 213 23.95 -8.65 24.19
N GLU A 214 23.68 -7.36 24.01
CA GLU A 214 22.55 -6.64 24.60
C GLU A 214 21.59 -6.11 23.52
N VAL A 215 20.30 -6.25 23.76
CA VAL A 215 19.23 -5.62 22.98
C VAL A 215 18.96 -4.23 23.52
N LEU A 216 18.94 -3.25 22.63
CA LEU A 216 18.60 -1.86 22.92
C LEU A 216 17.10 -1.67 22.70
N SER A 217 16.38 -1.27 23.76
CA SER A 217 14.96 -0.93 23.68
C SER A 217 14.76 0.52 24.08
N HIS A 218 14.19 1.31 23.17
CA HIS A 218 13.82 2.70 23.44
C HIS A 218 12.45 2.72 24.14
N ILE A 219 12.45 2.95 25.45
CA ILE A 219 11.23 3.13 26.23
C ILE A 219 10.98 4.62 26.34
N ILE A 220 9.78 5.04 25.92
CA ILE A 220 9.33 6.42 26.09
C ILE A 220 8.97 6.60 27.57
N GLN A 221 9.68 7.47 28.30
CA GLN A 221 9.35 7.79 29.69
C GLN A 221 8.58 9.12 29.75
N GLY A 222 7.33 9.07 30.20
CA GLY A 222 6.49 10.26 30.39
C GLY A 222 5.06 9.91 30.81
N LYS A 223 4.42 10.80 31.56
CA LYS A 223 3.01 10.68 31.95
C LYS A 223 2.17 11.33 30.84
N PHE A 224 1.81 10.57 29.82
CA PHE A 224 1.10 11.09 28.65
C PHE A 224 -0.40 11.14 28.93
N ILE A 225 -0.97 12.36 29.00
CA ILE A 225 -2.42 12.60 29.19
C ILE A 225 -3.14 12.74 27.84
N LYS A 226 -2.41 12.88 26.72
CA LYS A 226 -2.96 12.98 25.34
C LYS A 226 -2.05 12.31 24.32
N THR A 227 -2.62 11.62 23.34
CA THR A 227 -1.91 10.88 22.27
C THR A 227 -1.00 11.77 21.41
N GLU A 228 -1.34 13.06 21.24
CA GLU A 228 -0.56 14.05 20.49
C GLU A 228 0.79 14.36 21.13
N SER A 229 0.91 14.26 22.45
CA SER A 229 2.16 14.52 23.18
C SER A 229 3.25 13.44 22.99
N VAL A 230 2.95 12.37 22.23
CA VAL A 230 3.91 11.34 21.81
C VAL A 230 4.62 11.73 20.51
N MET A 231 4.03 12.61 19.69
CA MET A 231 4.55 13.00 18.38
C MET A 231 5.46 14.24 18.42
N GLU A 232 5.47 14.99 19.52
CA GLU A 232 6.44 16.06 19.73
C GLU A 232 7.79 15.46 20.12
N ASN A 233 8.87 15.89 19.46
CA ASN A 233 10.29 15.51 19.64
C ASN A 233 10.86 15.78 21.07
N SER A 234 10.00 15.95 22.06
CA SER A 234 10.33 16.22 23.46
C SER A 234 10.24 14.96 24.35
N ALA A 235 9.94 13.80 23.77
CA ALA A 235 9.81 12.56 24.53
C ALA A 235 11.20 12.07 24.99
N HIS A 236 11.45 12.06 26.30
CA HIS A 236 12.67 11.48 26.87
C HIS A 236 12.68 9.95 26.62
N HIS A 237 13.38 9.53 25.57
CA HIS A 237 13.64 8.13 25.30
C HIS A 237 14.73 7.61 26.23
N ILE A 238 14.38 6.71 27.14
CA ILE A 238 15.38 5.94 27.87
C ILE A 238 15.75 4.74 27.01
N THR A 239 17.02 4.67 26.63
CA THR A 239 17.57 3.45 26.01
C THR A 239 17.86 2.46 27.12
N THR A 240 17.00 1.45 27.26
CA THR A 240 17.26 0.32 28.16
C THR A 240 18.08 -0.73 27.44
N ARG A 241 19.07 -1.29 28.16
CA ARG A 241 19.91 -2.38 27.66
C ARG A 241 19.55 -3.65 28.40
N LYS A 242 19.25 -4.72 27.67
CA LYS A 242 18.94 -6.02 28.25
C LYS A 242 19.80 -7.09 27.59
N LYS A 243 20.47 -7.92 28.40
CA LYS A 243 21.20 -9.08 27.88
C LYS A 243 20.27 -9.99 27.09
N VAL A 244 20.78 -10.51 25.98
CA VAL A 244 20.03 -11.42 25.11
C VAL A 244 19.66 -12.69 25.86
N ASN A 245 18.35 -12.90 25.96
CA ASN A 245 17.74 -14.18 26.25
C ASN A 245 17.14 -14.77 24.96
N THR A 246 17.70 -15.87 24.47
CA THR A 246 17.33 -16.47 23.17
C THR A 246 15.91 -17.03 23.12
N HIS A 247 15.28 -17.32 24.27
CA HIS A 247 13.88 -17.74 24.33
C HIS A 247 12.92 -16.55 24.27
N LYS A 248 13.21 -15.47 25.02
CA LYS A 248 12.35 -14.26 25.04
C LYS A 248 12.48 -13.42 23.77
N HIS A 249 13.72 -13.16 23.35
CA HIS A 249 14.00 -12.33 22.17
C HIS A 249 13.94 -13.12 20.84
N GLY A 250 13.53 -14.40 20.89
CA GLY A 250 13.27 -15.18 19.68
C GLY A 250 12.15 -14.56 18.83
N ILE A 251 11.11 -14.03 19.47
CA ILE A 251 9.99 -13.36 18.81
C ILE A 251 10.45 -12.04 18.16
N GLU A 252 11.21 -11.22 18.90
CA GLU A 252 11.78 -9.96 18.39
C GLU A 252 12.71 -10.19 17.19
N MET A 253 13.56 -11.23 17.25
CA MET A 253 14.39 -11.61 16.12
C MET A 253 13.56 -12.06 14.91
N LEU A 254 12.47 -12.82 15.13
CA LEU A 254 11.55 -13.18 14.04
C LEU A 254 10.84 -11.97 13.45
N HIS A 255 10.49 -10.95 14.24
CA HIS A 255 9.97 -9.68 13.74
C HIS A 255 10.99 -8.95 12.86
N ALA A 256 12.26 -8.88 13.30
CA ALA A 256 13.33 -8.27 12.50
C ALA A 256 13.53 -9.02 11.17
N ILE A 257 13.51 -10.36 11.20
CA ILE A 257 13.59 -11.18 9.98
C ILE A 257 12.35 -10.96 9.10
N ASP A 258 11.14 -10.87 9.65
CA ASP A 258 9.92 -10.63 8.87
C ASP A 258 9.93 -9.26 8.19
N SER A 259 10.52 -8.25 8.83
CA SER A 259 10.75 -6.92 8.26
C SER A 259 11.66 -6.96 7.02
N ILE A 260 12.76 -7.72 7.10
CA ILE A 260 13.68 -7.96 5.97
C ILE A 260 12.99 -8.80 4.89
N LYS A 261 12.28 -9.86 5.30
CA LYS A 261 11.52 -10.77 4.42
C LYS A 261 10.52 -10.00 3.54
N LYS A 262 9.78 -9.05 4.11
CA LYS A 262 8.83 -8.22 3.36
C LYS A 262 9.50 -7.43 2.23
N THR A 263 10.77 -7.05 2.44
CA THR A 263 11.56 -6.30 1.46
C THR A 263 11.99 -7.18 0.28
N ILE A 264 12.50 -8.39 0.54
CA ILE A 264 13.02 -9.29 -0.50
C ILE A 264 12.03 -10.34 -1.02
N GLY A 265 10.85 -10.47 -0.39
CA GLY A 265 9.78 -11.40 -0.80
C GLY A 265 10.10 -12.89 -0.70
N MET A 266 11.00 -13.29 0.19
CA MET A 266 11.37 -14.70 0.39
C MET A 266 10.60 -15.35 1.55
N GLN A 267 10.80 -16.66 1.78
CA GLN A 267 10.31 -17.31 2.99
C GLN A 267 11.19 -16.96 4.20
N ASN A 268 10.58 -16.83 5.39
CA ASN A 268 11.30 -16.49 6.64
C ASN A 268 12.47 -17.44 6.92
N ARG A 269 12.30 -18.74 6.61
CA ARG A 269 13.35 -19.75 6.75
C ARG A 269 14.56 -19.42 5.88
N ALA A 270 14.35 -19.09 4.61
CA ALA A 270 15.42 -18.76 3.66
C ALA A 270 16.20 -17.52 4.11
N VAL A 271 15.49 -16.44 4.49
CA VAL A 271 16.12 -15.20 4.99
C VAL A 271 16.97 -15.47 6.23
N LYS A 272 16.42 -16.25 7.17
CA LYS A 272 17.17 -16.66 8.37
C LYS A 272 18.44 -17.43 7.99
N THR A 273 18.34 -18.40 7.08
CA THR A 273 19.50 -19.18 6.62
C THR A 273 20.56 -18.29 5.97
N ILE A 274 20.17 -17.31 5.16
CA ILE A 274 21.09 -16.33 4.56
C ILE A 274 21.79 -15.52 5.65
N LEU A 275 21.04 -14.92 6.58
CA LEU A 275 21.58 -14.11 7.67
C LEU A 275 22.53 -14.92 8.58
N GLU A 276 22.15 -16.14 8.94
CA GLU A 276 23.01 -17.04 9.71
C GLU A 276 24.30 -17.36 8.94
N ARG A 277 24.20 -17.62 7.64
CA ARG A 277 25.35 -17.94 6.78
C ARG A 277 26.29 -16.76 6.61
N LEU A 278 25.78 -15.53 6.58
CA LEU A 278 26.58 -14.30 6.49
C LEU A 278 27.25 -13.93 7.82
N PHE A 279 26.52 -14.02 8.95
CA PHE A 279 26.92 -13.33 10.18
C PHE A 279 27.16 -14.22 11.40
N ARG A 280 26.46 -15.36 11.53
CA ARG A 280 26.60 -16.23 12.71
C ARG A 280 27.85 -17.09 12.60
N LYS A 281 28.54 -17.34 13.71
CA LYS A 281 29.62 -18.33 13.78
C LYS A 281 29.04 -19.74 13.61
N ASP A 282 29.53 -20.47 12.61
CA ASP A 282 29.25 -21.89 12.39
C ASP A 282 30.46 -22.58 11.74
N LEU A 283 30.31 -23.84 11.31
CA LEU A 283 31.37 -24.64 10.68
C LEU A 283 31.70 -24.20 9.24
N SER A 284 30.85 -23.40 8.59
CA SER A 284 31.04 -22.94 7.22
C SER A 284 31.91 -21.69 7.16
N ARG A 285 32.93 -21.70 6.30
CA ARG A 285 33.76 -20.52 6.01
C ARG A 285 33.30 -19.72 4.79
N LYS A 286 32.44 -20.31 3.93
CA LYS A 286 32.00 -19.67 2.69
C LYS A 286 30.94 -18.59 2.98
N HIS A 287 31.07 -17.44 2.31
CA HIS A 287 30.18 -16.27 2.42
C HIS A 287 30.05 -15.69 3.84
N LYS A 288 31.06 -15.85 4.69
CA LYS A 288 31.08 -15.22 6.03
C LYS A 288 31.57 -13.78 5.93
N LEU A 289 30.78 -12.85 6.49
CA LEU A 289 31.15 -11.45 6.69
C LEU A 289 31.54 -11.19 8.15
N LEU A 290 30.89 -11.87 9.09
CA LEU A 290 31.12 -11.81 10.53
C LEU A 290 31.13 -13.21 11.16
N LEU A 291 31.55 -13.31 12.43
CA LEU A 291 31.60 -14.54 13.21
C LEU A 291 30.94 -14.33 14.59
N LEU A 292 29.68 -13.91 14.61
CA LEU A 292 28.95 -13.61 15.82
C LEU A 292 28.53 -14.89 16.57
N SER A 293 28.69 -14.91 17.89
CA SER A 293 28.06 -15.94 18.73
C SER A 293 26.53 -15.87 18.63
N THR A 294 25.83 -16.88 19.17
CA THR A 294 24.37 -16.91 19.11
C THR A 294 23.73 -15.70 19.78
N SER A 295 24.23 -15.25 20.94
CA SER A 295 23.72 -14.07 21.63
C SER A 295 23.99 -12.80 20.83
N GLU A 296 25.22 -12.63 20.32
CA GLU A 296 25.59 -11.47 19.51
C GLU A 296 24.79 -11.39 18.21
N PHE A 297 24.52 -12.53 17.57
CA PHE A 297 23.71 -12.58 16.35
C PHE A 297 22.27 -12.09 16.60
N TYR A 298 21.66 -12.47 17.72
CA TYR A 298 20.32 -12.00 18.09
C TYR A 298 20.31 -10.48 18.32
N ALA A 299 21.24 -9.97 19.15
CA ALA A 299 21.36 -8.54 19.38
C ALA A 299 21.63 -7.77 18.09
N PHE A 300 22.49 -8.30 17.22
CA PHE A 300 22.81 -7.69 15.93
C PHE A 300 21.58 -7.58 15.02
N LEU A 301 20.75 -8.62 14.89
CA LEU A 301 19.56 -8.53 14.05
C LEU A 301 18.51 -7.54 14.61
N ILE A 302 18.28 -7.57 15.92
CA ILE A 302 17.25 -6.72 16.55
C ILE A 302 17.67 -5.26 16.54
N ASN A 303 18.90 -4.96 16.99
CA ASN A 303 19.38 -3.58 17.10
C ASN A 303 19.60 -2.92 15.73
N ASN A 304 19.77 -3.71 14.67
CA ASN A 304 20.05 -3.21 13.32
C ASN A 304 18.93 -3.49 12.32
N GLU A 305 17.70 -3.78 12.78
CA GLU A 305 16.57 -4.12 11.91
C GLU A 305 16.40 -3.11 10.78
N HIS A 306 16.32 -1.82 11.10
CA HIS A 306 16.11 -0.76 10.11
C HIS A 306 17.24 -0.70 9.07
N LYS A 307 18.49 -0.82 9.52
CA LYS A 307 19.67 -0.72 8.66
C LYS A 307 19.83 -1.93 7.76
N LEU A 308 19.57 -3.13 8.29
CA LEU A 308 19.52 -4.36 7.51
C LEU A 308 18.39 -4.28 6.48
N LYS A 309 17.21 -3.80 6.85
CA LYS A 309 16.11 -3.60 5.92
C LYS A 309 16.48 -2.65 4.77
N GLU A 310 17.13 -1.53 5.09
CA GLU A 310 17.63 -0.58 4.10
C GLU A 310 18.64 -1.21 3.14
N ASP A 311 19.64 -1.92 3.67
CA ASP A 311 20.64 -2.60 2.85
C ASP A 311 20.04 -3.67 1.94
N PHE A 312 19.12 -4.48 2.46
CA PHE A 312 18.40 -5.47 1.65
C PHE A 312 17.47 -4.82 0.62
N SER A 313 16.93 -3.63 0.91
CA SER A 313 16.17 -2.85 -0.06
C SER A 313 17.05 -2.30 -1.18
N ASP A 314 18.28 -1.88 -0.89
CA ASP A 314 19.19 -1.35 -1.92
C ASP A 314 19.66 -2.47 -2.87
N ILE A 315 19.76 -3.71 -2.38
CA ILE A 315 20.08 -4.87 -3.22
C ILE A 315 19.01 -5.08 -4.30
N THR A 316 17.73 -4.89 -4.00
CA THR A 316 16.66 -5.11 -4.97
C THR A 316 16.57 -4.00 -6.02
N THR A 317 17.22 -2.86 -5.78
CA THR A 317 17.14 -1.66 -6.63
C THR A 317 18.21 -1.60 -7.70
N ASP A 318 19.29 -2.39 -7.57
CA ASP A 318 20.26 -2.56 -8.65
C ASP A 318 19.54 -3.07 -9.91
N MET A 319 19.95 -2.59 -11.10
CA MET A 319 19.39 -3.07 -12.37
C MET A 319 19.50 -4.60 -12.41
N ALA A 320 18.37 -5.28 -12.58
CA ALA A 320 18.39 -6.70 -12.88
C ALA A 320 19.14 -6.85 -14.22
N MET A 321 20.29 -7.53 -14.23
CA MET A 321 20.92 -7.91 -15.50
C MET A 321 19.93 -8.78 -16.28
N GLN A 322 19.27 -8.19 -17.27
CA GLN A 322 18.41 -8.86 -18.25
C GLN A 322 19.29 -9.72 -19.17
N HIS A 323 19.90 -10.78 -18.63
CA HIS A 323 20.43 -11.86 -19.45
C HIS A 323 19.35 -12.94 -19.61
N SER A 324 18.66 -12.84 -20.76
CA SER A 324 18.31 -13.92 -21.69
C SER A 324 17.53 -15.15 -21.21
N LEU A 325 16.69 -15.02 -20.18
CA LEU A 325 15.55 -15.92 -19.99
C LEU A 325 14.30 -15.05 -19.85
N PHE A 326 13.66 -14.78 -20.99
CA PHE A 326 12.35 -14.12 -21.05
C PHE A 326 11.36 -14.96 -20.24
N ILE A 327 10.99 -14.46 -19.06
CA ILE A 327 9.85 -14.97 -18.33
C ILE A 327 8.67 -14.21 -18.89
N GLU A 328 7.91 -14.84 -19.78
CA GLU A 328 6.69 -14.23 -20.28
C GLU A 328 5.70 -14.09 -19.11
N PRO A 329 5.29 -12.85 -18.78
CA PRO A 329 4.24 -12.67 -17.77
C PRO A 329 2.94 -13.28 -18.28
N LYS A 330 2.10 -13.77 -17.36
CA LYS A 330 0.73 -14.15 -17.75
C LYS A 330 -0.01 -12.88 -18.17
N THR A 331 -0.79 -12.93 -19.23
CA THR A 331 -1.56 -11.77 -19.68
C THR A 331 -3.06 -11.95 -19.43
N ALA A 332 -3.78 -10.84 -19.37
CA ALA A 332 -5.22 -10.80 -19.28
C ALA A 332 -5.76 -9.55 -19.98
N THR A 333 -7.01 -9.61 -20.45
CA THR A 333 -7.68 -8.44 -21.00
C THR A 333 -8.05 -7.46 -19.88
N PHE A 334 -7.50 -6.26 -19.94
CA PHE A 334 -7.93 -5.11 -19.15
C PHE A 334 -9.12 -4.41 -19.84
N LYS A 335 -10.07 -3.96 -19.01
CA LYS A 335 -11.14 -3.04 -19.38
C LYS A 335 -11.19 -1.96 -18.31
N ILE A 336 -11.57 -0.74 -18.69
CA ILE A 336 -11.82 0.31 -17.71
C ILE A 336 -12.99 -0.15 -16.82
N PRO A 337 -12.87 -0.08 -15.48
CA PRO A 337 -13.98 -0.44 -14.59
C PRO A 337 -15.25 0.33 -14.92
N GLU A 338 -16.41 -0.34 -14.97
CA GLU A 338 -17.68 0.33 -15.28
C GLU A 338 -18.10 1.35 -14.20
N GLN A 339 -17.55 1.20 -13.01
CA GLN A 339 -17.71 2.10 -11.88
C GLN A 339 -16.48 2.02 -11.00
N ASP A 340 -16.11 3.13 -10.37
CA ASP A 340 -14.97 3.17 -9.45
C ASP A 340 -15.12 4.30 -8.42
N PHE A 341 -14.32 4.25 -7.37
CA PHE A 341 -14.31 5.23 -6.28
C PHE A 341 -13.09 6.15 -6.40
N PHE A 342 -13.35 7.44 -6.60
CA PHE A 342 -12.30 8.45 -6.66
C PHE A 342 -12.28 9.30 -5.40
N LYS A 343 -11.08 9.61 -4.90
CA LYS A 343 -10.86 10.60 -3.85
C LYS A 343 -11.40 11.95 -4.31
N TYR A 344 -12.14 12.62 -3.43
CA TYR A 344 -12.83 13.87 -3.71
C TYR A 344 -12.53 14.90 -2.62
N ASP A 345 -12.23 16.12 -3.04
CA ASP A 345 -12.00 17.26 -2.16
C ASP A 345 -13.30 18.03 -1.88
N VAL A 346 -13.81 17.86 -0.66
CA VAL A 346 -15.03 18.52 -0.17
C VAL A 346 -14.88 20.03 0.00
N GLY A 347 -13.66 20.55 0.06
CA GLY A 347 -13.38 21.97 0.25
C GLY A 347 -13.51 22.79 -1.04
N VAL A 348 -13.70 22.14 -2.20
CA VAL A 348 -13.82 22.83 -3.48
C VAL A 348 -15.11 23.66 -3.54
N LYS A 349 -14.95 24.96 -3.75
CA LYS A 349 -16.06 25.93 -3.80
C LYS A 349 -16.71 26.01 -5.17
N ASN A 350 -15.91 25.87 -6.23
CA ASN A 350 -16.35 25.96 -7.62
C ASN A 350 -15.85 24.73 -8.36
N GLU A 351 -16.78 23.94 -8.85
CA GLU A 351 -16.48 22.73 -9.61
C GLU A 351 -16.64 23.01 -11.11
N THR A 352 -15.72 22.48 -11.89
CA THR A 352 -15.81 22.46 -13.35
C THR A 352 -15.71 21.00 -13.79
N GLU A 353 -16.66 20.55 -14.61
CA GLU A 353 -16.65 19.19 -15.14
C GLU A 353 -15.51 19.02 -16.15
N TYR A 354 -14.78 17.91 -16.04
CA TYR A 354 -13.73 17.54 -16.98
C TYR A 354 -14.36 16.65 -18.06
N SER A 355 -14.59 17.26 -19.21
CA SER A 355 -15.25 16.64 -20.36
C SER A 355 -14.43 15.47 -20.92
N THR A 356 -13.10 15.54 -20.84
CA THR A 356 -12.18 14.51 -21.34
C THR A 356 -12.09 13.31 -20.40
N ASN A 357 -12.42 13.42 -19.11
CA ASN A 357 -12.31 12.27 -18.21
C ASN A 357 -13.20 11.10 -18.66
N ALA A 358 -12.75 9.86 -18.47
CA ALA A 358 -13.46 8.65 -18.85
C ALA A 358 -14.76 8.43 -18.06
N TYR A 359 -14.87 8.97 -16.85
CA TYR A 359 -16.04 8.83 -15.99
C TYR A 359 -17.00 10.03 -16.10
N GLU A 360 -18.30 9.76 -15.92
CA GLU A 360 -19.37 10.76 -15.87
C GLU A 360 -19.27 11.60 -14.59
N HIS A 361 -19.58 12.90 -14.68
CA HIS A 361 -19.59 13.82 -13.53
C HIS A 361 -18.24 13.93 -12.80
N TYR A 362 -17.15 13.64 -13.49
CA TYR A 362 -15.80 13.90 -12.98
C TYR A 362 -15.51 15.40 -13.07
N THR A 363 -15.28 16.05 -11.93
CA THR A 363 -15.04 17.49 -11.81
C THR A 363 -13.64 17.83 -11.29
N SER A 364 -13.28 19.12 -11.29
CA SER A 364 -12.09 19.65 -10.63
C SER A 364 -11.99 19.29 -9.14
N GLY A 365 -13.08 18.87 -8.49
CA GLY A 365 -13.07 18.35 -7.11
C GLY A 365 -12.30 17.03 -6.93
N TYR A 366 -12.09 16.27 -8.01
CA TYR A 366 -11.26 15.05 -8.00
C TYR A 366 -9.79 15.30 -8.37
N THR A 367 -9.47 16.55 -8.75
CA THR A 367 -8.17 16.96 -9.28
C THR A 367 -7.71 18.19 -8.48
N THR A 368 -7.44 18.00 -7.19
CA THR A 368 -6.87 19.04 -6.30
C THR A 368 -5.56 18.57 -5.68
N SER A 369 -4.76 19.50 -5.16
CA SER A 369 -3.50 19.19 -4.48
C SER A 369 -3.66 18.32 -3.23
N LEU A 370 -4.88 18.19 -2.70
CA LEU A 370 -5.17 17.30 -1.57
C LEU A 370 -5.28 15.83 -2.01
N VAL A 371 -5.74 15.59 -3.24
CA VAL A 371 -6.10 14.26 -3.76
C VAL A 371 -5.23 13.80 -4.94
N ARG A 372 -4.39 14.70 -5.49
CA ARG A 372 -3.44 14.46 -6.58
C ARG A 372 -2.09 15.11 -6.27
N SER A 373 -1.03 14.50 -6.77
CA SER A 373 0.29 15.11 -6.87
C SER A 373 0.27 16.28 -7.87
N GLN A 374 1.30 17.12 -7.82
CA GLN A 374 1.42 18.27 -8.72
C GLN A 374 1.49 17.83 -10.21
N SER A 375 2.25 16.79 -10.51
CA SER A 375 2.38 16.27 -11.88
C SER A 375 1.05 15.71 -12.41
N GLU A 376 0.32 14.94 -11.59
CA GLU A 376 -1.03 14.45 -11.93
C GLU A 376 -2.00 15.60 -12.19
N LEU A 377 -2.04 16.59 -11.29
CA LEU A 377 -2.88 17.78 -11.42
C LEU A 377 -2.63 18.50 -12.74
N LEU A 378 -1.35 18.80 -13.04
CA LEU A 378 -0.96 19.48 -14.26
C LEU A 378 -1.27 18.65 -15.50
N PHE A 379 -1.07 17.33 -15.45
CA PHE A 379 -1.31 16.43 -16.58
C PHE A 379 -2.80 16.34 -16.92
N GLU A 380 -3.68 16.20 -15.93
CA GLU A 380 -5.13 16.20 -16.15
C GLU A 380 -5.60 17.54 -16.71
N MET A 381 -5.12 18.67 -16.17
CA MET A 381 -5.43 20.00 -16.73
C MET A 381 -4.92 20.17 -18.16
N HIS A 382 -3.72 19.67 -18.47
CA HIS A 382 -3.18 19.69 -19.83
C HIS A 382 -4.07 18.92 -20.79
N CYS A 383 -4.52 17.71 -20.43
CA CYS A 383 -5.40 16.93 -21.28
C CYS A 383 -6.79 17.55 -21.46
N GLU A 384 -7.37 18.11 -20.40
CA GLU A 384 -8.69 18.77 -20.48
C GLU A 384 -8.67 20.01 -21.38
N SER A 385 -7.51 20.69 -21.48
CA SER A 385 -7.35 21.86 -22.35
C SER A 385 -7.19 21.55 -23.85
N ARG A 386 -7.20 20.26 -24.24
CA ARG A 386 -6.85 19.80 -25.58
C ARG A 386 -8.02 19.19 -26.32
N ASP A 387 -8.22 19.65 -27.55
CA ASP A 387 -9.30 19.18 -28.44
C ASP A 387 -8.99 17.82 -29.12
N ASP A 388 -7.73 17.39 -29.10
CA ASP A 388 -7.29 16.12 -29.70
C ASP A 388 -7.34 14.94 -28.72
N ILE A 389 -7.91 15.13 -27.53
CA ILE A 389 -8.11 14.10 -26.51
C ILE A 389 -9.55 13.62 -26.53
N GLU A 390 -9.77 12.33 -26.84
CA GLU A 390 -11.09 11.71 -26.80
C GLU A 390 -11.49 11.39 -25.36
N TRP A 391 -10.58 10.75 -24.61
CA TRP A 391 -10.75 10.58 -23.17
C TRP A 391 -9.45 10.31 -22.41
N VAL A 392 -9.48 10.58 -21.09
CA VAL A 392 -8.43 10.28 -20.11
C VAL A 392 -8.99 9.41 -19.00
N TYR A 393 -8.32 8.29 -18.72
CA TYR A 393 -8.62 7.41 -17.60
C TYR A 393 -7.47 7.44 -16.60
N LYS A 394 -7.73 7.86 -15.35
CA LYS A 394 -6.82 7.64 -14.21
C LYS A 394 -7.00 6.21 -13.72
N ASN A 395 -5.95 5.43 -13.82
CA ASN A 395 -5.86 4.06 -13.36
C ASN A 395 -5.69 4.01 -11.83
N GLY A 396 -6.14 2.90 -11.23
CA GLY A 396 -5.96 2.64 -9.81
C GLY A 396 -4.58 2.07 -9.48
N ASP A 397 -4.21 2.17 -8.20
CA ASP A 397 -2.84 1.91 -7.75
C ASP A 397 -2.58 0.43 -7.43
N THR A 398 -3.62 -0.35 -7.07
CA THR A 398 -3.52 -1.79 -6.79
C THR A 398 -4.83 -2.55 -7.05
N GLY A 399 -4.77 -3.76 -7.60
CA GLY A 399 -5.93 -4.64 -7.71
C GLY A 399 -6.09 -5.29 -9.08
N GLN A 400 -6.81 -6.41 -9.12
CA GLN A 400 -6.96 -7.22 -10.33
C GLN A 400 -7.85 -6.56 -11.40
N GLN A 401 -8.59 -5.50 -11.09
CA GLN A 401 -9.37 -4.76 -12.08
C GLN A 401 -8.55 -3.72 -12.85
N TYR A 402 -7.40 -3.28 -12.31
CA TYR A 402 -6.62 -2.20 -12.88
C TYR A 402 -5.60 -2.69 -13.91
N PHE A 403 -5.12 -1.75 -14.72
CA PHE A 403 -4.09 -1.99 -15.71
C PHE A 403 -2.73 -2.13 -15.03
N SER A 404 -1.99 -3.18 -15.37
CA SER A 404 -0.72 -3.51 -14.73
C SER A 404 0.31 -4.04 -15.72
N ILE A 405 1.57 -3.72 -15.48
CA ILE A 405 2.76 -4.19 -16.18
C ILE A 405 3.62 -4.92 -15.16
N VAL A 406 4.21 -6.06 -15.53
CA VAL A 406 5.09 -6.81 -14.65
C VAL A 406 6.50 -6.25 -14.79
N TYR A 407 7.13 -5.92 -13.66
CA TYR A 407 8.56 -5.66 -13.60
C TYR A 407 9.25 -6.62 -12.65
N ILE A 408 10.56 -6.77 -12.82
CA ILE A 408 11.37 -7.73 -12.09
C ILE A 408 12.48 -6.97 -11.36
N ASP A 409 12.68 -7.29 -10.08
CA ASP A 409 13.79 -6.71 -9.30
C ASP A 409 15.11 -7.47 -9.47
N ALA A 410 16.20 -6.97 -8.87
CA ALA A 410 17.51 -7.62 -8.95
C ALA A 410 17.53 -9.09 -8.43
N LEU A 411 16.58 -9.46 -7.57
CA LEU A 411 16.41 -10.80 -7.03
C LEU A 411 15.42 -11.65 -7.85
N ARG A 412 15.10 -11.22 -9.07
CA ARG A 412 14.10 -11.79 -9.96
C ARG A 412 12.69 -11.90 -9.37
N LYS A 413 12.35 -11.14 -8.33
CA LYS A 413 10.97 -11.13 -7.84
C LYS A 413 10.10 -10.33 -8.80
N GLN A 414 8.92 -10.87 -9.12
CA GLN A 414 7.93 -10.17 -9.92
C GLN A 414 7.10 -9.22 -9.07
N TRP A 415 6.92 -8.03 -9.61
CA TRP A 415 6.12 -6.96 -9.05
C TRP A 415 5.16 -6.42 -10.11
N LEU A 416 4.10 -5.77 -9.66
CA LEU A 416 3.15 -5.10 -10.54
C LEU A 416 3.42 -3.59 -10.49
N PHE A 417 3.54 -3.01 -11.68
CA PHE A 417 3.60 -1.59 -11.93
C PHE A 417 2.26 -1.15 -12.52
N TYR A 418 1.61 -0.17 -11.91
CA TYR A 418 0.34 0.38 -12.35
C TYR A 418 0.60 1.79 -12.86
N ALA A 419 0.59 1.95 -14.19
CA ALA A 419 0.78 3.26 -14.79
C ALA A 419 -0.42 4.17 -14.48
N ASP A 420 -0.17 5.45 -14.20
CA ASP A 420 -1.19 6.37 -13.74
C ASP A 420 -2.34 6.61 -14.71
N TYR A 421 -2.06 6.84 -15.99
CA TYR A 421 -3.08 7.26 -16.95
C TYR A 421 -3.06 6.42 -18.22
N ILE A 422 -4.25 6.21 -18.77
CA ILE A 422 -4.46 5.76 -20.15
C ILE A 422 -5.24 6.85 -20.86
N VAL A 423 -4.73 7.30 -21.99
CA VAL A 423 -5.31 8.38 -22.79
C VAL A 423 -5.58 7.86 -24.19
N LYS A 424 -6.77 8.13 -24.70
CA LYS A 424 -7.11 7.93 -26.11
C LYS A 424 -7.24 9.28 -26.79
N LYS A 425 -6.47 9.47 -27.86
CA LYS A 425 -6.55 10.65 -28.73
C LYS A 425 -7.66 10.49 -29.76
N SER A 426 -8.11 11.60 -30.32
CA SER A 426 -9.18 11.65 -31.33
C SER A 426 -8.81 10.91 -32.64
N ASP A 427 -7.52 10.72 -32.92
CA ASP A 427 -7.02 9.92 -34.05
C ASP A 427 -6.97 8.40 -33.77
N GLY A 428 -7.36 7.98 -32.56
CA GLY A 428 -7.36 6.59 -32.12
C GLY A 428 -6.07 6.15 -31.41
N THR A 429 -5.04 6.99 -31.36
CA THR A 429 -3.77 6.70 -30.69
C THR A 429 -3.97 6.52 -29.18
N ILE A 430 -3.33 5.49 -28.61
CA ILE A 430 -3.35 5.22 -27.18
C ILE A 430 -2.01 5.59 -26.57
N TRP A 431 -2.07 6.42 -25.53
CA TRP A 431 -0.95 6.77 -24.66
C TRP A 431 -1.16 6.17 -23.28
N VAL A 432 -0.11 5.58 -22.73
CA VAL A 432 -0.07 5.22 -21.31
C VAL A 432 0.98 6.11 -20.65
N ILE A 433 0.63 6.77 -19.54
CA ILE A 433 1.47 7.76 -18.89
C ILE A 433 1.66 7.40 -17.43
N GLU A 434 2.90 7.47 -16.98
CA GLU A 434 3.24 7.39 -15.56
C GLU A 434 3.69 8.76 -15.09
N THR A 435 3.02 9.33 -14.10
CA THR A 435 3.47 10.59 -13.52
C THR A 435 4.40 10.32 -12.34
N LYS A 436 5.41 11.16 -12.18
CA LYS A 436 6.35 11.07 -11.05
C LYS A 436 6.55 12.42 -10.41
N GLY A 437 6.98 12.40 -9.16
CA GLY A 437 7.37 13.61 -8.45
C GLY A 437 8.39 14.38 -9.29
N GLY A 438 8.04 15.62 -9.63
CA GLY A 438 8.90 16.53 -10.36
C GLY A 438 10.15 16.96 -9.60
N GLU A 439 10.71 18.09 -10.01
CA GLU A 439 11.83 18.74 -9.34
C GLU A 439 11.32 20.02 -8.65
N SER A 440 11.83 20.33 -7.46
CA SER A 440 11.66 21.68 -6.88
C SER A 440 12.99 22.13 -6.30
N ARG A 441 13.45 23.32 -6.72
CA ARG A 441 14.72 23.92 -6.27
C ARG A 441 15.93 22.99 -6.46
N GLY A 442 15.97 22.24 -7.56
CA GLY A 442 17.08 21.31 -7.87
C GLY A 442 17.10 20.03 -7.04
N GLN A 443 16.06 19.74 -6.25
CA GLN A 443 15.91 18.46 -5.55
C GLN A 443 14.79 17.65 -6.19
N SER A 444 15.11 16.42 -6.57
CA SER A 444 14.11 15.46 -7.05
C SER A 444 13.11 15.15 -5.93
N LYS A 445 11.81 15.21 -6.25
CA LYS A 445 10.75 14.72 -5.36
C LYS A 445 10.50 13.21 -5.53
N ASN A 446 11.29 12.53 -6.35
CA ASN A 446 11.14 11.11 -6.59
C ASN A 446 11.66 10.29 -5.41
N ILE A 447 10.82 9.39 -4.90
CA ILE A 447 11.14 8.49 -3.79
C ILE A 447 11.12 7.01 -4.21
N ASP A 448 10.85 6.74 -5.50
CA ASP A 448 10.65 5.39 -6.02
C ASP A 448 12.00 4.75 -6.37
N LYS A 449 12.55 4.00 -5.41
CA LYS A 449 13.82 3.28 -5.60
C LYS A 449 13.78 2.25 -6.75
N GLN A 450 12.61 1.82 -7.21
CA GLN A 450 12.43 0.84 -8.29
C GLN A 450 12.17 1.48 -9.65
N ILE A 451 12.30 2.81 -9.76
CA ILE A 451 11.89 3.55 -10.96
C ILE A 451 12.56 3.08 -12.25
N ILE A 452 13.85 2.74 -12.20
CA ILE A 452 14.60 2.25 -13.36
C ILE A 452 14.01 0.92 -13.85
N ASN A 453 13.72 -0.02 -12.94
CA ASN A 453 13.12 -1.30 -13.30
C ASN A 453 11.71 -1.12 -13.88
N LYS A 454 10.93 -0.17 -13.35
CA LYS A 454 9.60 0.18 -13.88
C LYS A 454 9.69 0.82 -15.27
N PHE A 455 10.63 1.74 -15.48
CA PHE A 455 10.85 2.43 -16.75
C PHE A 455 11.21 1.43 -17.85
N ASN A 456 12.15 0.53 -17.59
CA ASN A 456 12.55 -0.50 -18.56
C ASN A 456 11.40 -1.48 -18.85
N ALA A 457 10.67 -1.94 -17.83
CA ALA A 457 9.51 -2.80 -18.05
C ALA A 457 8.40 -2.09 -18.85
N PHE A 458 8.21 -0.78 -18.63
CA PHE A 458 7.24 0.00 -19.39
C PHE A 458 7.67 0.17 -20.85
N LYS A 459 8.95 0.43 -21.11
CA LYS A 459 9.53 0.46 -22.45
C LYS A 459 9.31 -0.86 -23.19
N ASP A 460 9.71 -1.98 -22.59
CA ASP A 460 9.56 -3.32 -23.17
C ASP A 460 8.09 -3.64 -23.46
N TYR A 461 7.20 -3.30 -22.53
CA TYR A 461 5.76 -3.48 -22.71
C TYR A 461 5.21 -2.61 -23.87
N ALA A 462 5.60 -1.35 -23.95
CA ALA A 462 5.10 -0.44 -24.98
C ALA A 462 5.57 -0.83 -26.38
N GLU A 463 6.81 -1.30 -26.52
CA GLU A 463 7.36 -1.84 -27.77
C GLU A 463 6.59 -3.10 -28.22
N THR A 464 6.27 -4.01 -27.31
CA THR A 464 5.53 -5.25 -27.64
C THR A 464 4.06 -5.00 -27.99
N GLN A 465 3.40 -4.03 -27.36
CA GLN A 465 2.00 -3.71 -27.58
C GLN A 465 1.76 -2.62 -28.64
N ASN A 466 2.85 -2.02 -29.17
CA ASN A 466 2.81 -0.91 -30.11
C ASN A 466 1.93 0.26 -29.60
N ILE A 467 2.14 0.65 -28.34
CA ILE A 467 1.46 1.79 -27.72
C ILE A 467 2.43 2.95 -27.50
N HIS A 468 1.91 4.17 -27.44
CA HIS A 468 2.70 5.32 -27.02
C HIS A 468 2.79 5.34 -25.49
N TRP A 469 3.93 5.78 -24.97
CA TRP A 469 4.18 5.77 -23.55
C TRP A 469 5.14 6.87 -23.12
N GLY A 470 5.18 7.14 -21.82
CA GLY A 470 6.25 7.91 -21.21
C GLY A 470 6.06 8.18 -19.73
N PHE A 471 7.17 8.52 -19.07
CA PHE A 471 7.18 9.08 -17.73
C PHE A 471 7.04 10.58 -17.81
N VAL A 472 6.14 11.16 -17.03
CA VAL A 472 5.86 12.60 -17.00
C VAL A 472 6.21 13.20 -15.65
N ARG A 473 6.94 14.31 -15.66
CA ARG A 473 7.38 15.04 -14.46
C ARG A 473 7.15 16.53 -14.61
N ASP A 474 6.88 17.20 -13.49
CA ASP A 474 6.77 18.66 -13.41
C ASP A 474 8.11 19.34 -13.09
N LYS A 475 8.41 20.43 -13.78
CA LYS A 475 9.44 21.39 -13.39
C LYS A 475 8.94 22.81 -13.65
N ASP A 476 8.88 23.61 -12.59
CA ASP A 476 8.35 24.99 -12.64
C ASP A 476 6.96 25.09 -13.28
N ASN A 477 6.08 24.12 -12.96
CA ASN A 477 4.73 23.96 -13.51
C ASN A 477 4.63 23.59 -15.01
N LEU A 478 5.75 23.29 -15.66
CA LEU A 478 5.77 22.72 -17.00
C LEU A 478 5.94 21.20 -16.92
N LEU A 479 5.30 20.49 -17.85
CA LEU A 479 5.37 19.03 -17.94
C LEU A 479 6.42 18.61 -18.97
N TYR A 480 7.27 17.67 -18.56
CA TYR A 480 8.27 17.04 -19.40
C TYR A 480 8.01 15.55 -19.46
N ILE A 481 8.30 14.95 -20.61
CA ILE A 481 8.15 13.52 -20.86
C ILE A 481 9.50 12.89 -21.20
N ASN A 482 9.74 11.69 -20.67
CA ASN A 482 10.85 10.82 -21.04
C ASN A 482 10.30 9.44 -21.41
N ASN A 483 10.69 8.96 -22.59
CA ASN A 483 10.33 7.66 -23.13
C ASN A 483 11.48 6.97 -23.87
N THR A 484 12.74 7.34 -23.55
CA THR A 484 13.95 6.83 -24.22
C THR A 484 14.82 6.02 -23.26
N GLU A 485 15.45 6.71 -22.31
CA GLU A 485 16.35 6.19 -21.29
C GLU A 485 16.10 6.94 -19.98
N TYR A 486 15.97 6.20 -18.87
CA TYR A 486 15.71 6.83 -17.59
C TYR A 486 16.92 7.61 -17.09
N VAL A 487 16.73 8.90 -16.87
CA VAL A 487 17.70 9.78 -16.21
C VAL A 487 16.98 10.57 -15.12
N GLU A 488 17.59 10.65 -13.94
CA GLU A 488 16.97 11.29 -12.77
C GLU A 488 16.94 12.83 -12.90
N GLU A 489 17.98 13.41 -13.49
CA GLU A 489 18.14 14.85 -13.68
C GLU A 489 17.23 15.37 -14.80
N MET A 490 16.30 16.27 -14.48
CA MET A 490 15.38 16.85 -15.48
C MET A 490 16.04 17.88 -16.42
N SER A 491 17.33 18.17 -16.23
CA SER A 491 18.11 19.02 -17.15
C SER A 491 18.68 18.25 -18.33
N ASP A 492 18.59 16.92 -18.32
CA ASP A 492 19.07 16.05 -19.39
C ASP A 492 18.17 16.13 -20.63
N ASP A 493 18.75 16.02 -21.82
CA ASP A 493 18.07 16.13 -23.11
C ASP A 493 17.00 15.03 -23.34
N ASN A 494 17.03 13.94 -22.57
CA ASN A 494 15.98 12.92 -22.59
C ASN A 494 14.63 13.41 -22.03
N TRP A 495 14.62 14.49 -21.24
CA TRP A 495 13.40 15.13 -20.76
C TRP A 495 12.98 16.25 -21.71
N VAL A 496 12.01 15.98 -22.57
CA VAL A 496 11.50 16.95 -23.54
C VAL A 496 10.15 17.50 -23.10
N LEU A 497 9.76 18.68 -23.58
CA LEU A 497 8.44 19.24 -23.27
C LEU A 497 7.34 18.29 -23.73
N LEU A 498 6.35 18.07 -22.85
CA LEU A 498 5.25 17.16 -23.14
C LEU A 498 4.52 17.54 -24.43
N THR A 499 4.32 18.85 -24.67
CA THR A 499 3.66 19.40 -25.86
C THR A 499 4.32 19.02 -27.18
N ASP A 500 5.61 18.69 -27.18
CA ASP A 500 6.37 18.42 -28.40
C ASP A 500 6.25 16.95 -28.82
N LYS A 501 5.74 16.08 -27.95
CA LYS A 501 5.64 14.63 -28.16
C LYS A 501 4.23 14.07 -28.02
N PHE A 502 3.43 14.63 -27.12
CA PHE A 502 2.11 14.13 -26.73
C PHE A 502 0.97 14.82 -27.49
#